data_AF-A0A2G1W767-F1
#
_entry.id   AF-A0A2G1W767-F1
#
_cell.length_a   1.000
_cell.length_b   1.000
_cell.length_c   1.000
_cell.angle_alpha   90.00
_cell.angle_beta   90.00
_cell.angle_gamma   90.00
#
_symmetry.space_group_name_H-M   'P 1'
#
loop_
_entity.id
_entity.type
_entity.pdbx_description
1 polymer ?
#
loop_
_entity_poly.entity_id
_entity_poly.type
_entity_poly.pdbx_seq_one_letter_code
_entity_poly.pdbx_strand_id
1 'polypeptide(L)'
;MVNIPLQSLTSHSIDEDRDPLSDTGVMRILGVQDALPPPTTVEPEKTRCCPRCDVNISAKANVCQHCQCYVGGIPDFLKQLGLGGVVA
;
A
#
# COMPACT_ATOMS: atom_id res chain seq x y z
N MET A 1 -21.77 -43.25 4.13
CA MET A 1 -21.21 -43.33 2.77
C MET A 1 -22.23 -42.75 1.80
N VAL A 2 -21.89 -41.62 1.16
CA VAL A 2 -22.20 -41.19 -0.23
C VAL A 2 -23.67 -41.34 -0.68
N ASN A 3 -24.38 -40.31 -1.13
CA ASN A 3 -24.15 -39.73 -2.46
C ASN A 3 -24.96 -38.44 -2.66
N ILE A 4 -24.29 -37.32 -2.94
CA ILE A 4 -24.93 -36.11 -3.49
C ILE A 4 -24.98 -36.34 -5.01
N PRO A 5 -26.16 -36.37 -5.66
CA PRO A 5 -26.19 -36.51 -7.10
C PRO A 5 -25.68 -35.23 -7.75
N LEU A 6 -24.47 -35.35 -8.32
CA LEU A 6 -23.81 -34.39 -9.18
C LEU A 6 -24.60 -34.33 -10.50
N GLN A 7 -25.70 -33.58 -10.51
CA GLN A 7 -26.45 -33.33 -11.73
C GLN A 7 -25.68 -32.31 -12.58
N SER A 8 -24.82 -32.87 -13.42
CA SER A 8 -24.75 -32.57 -14.84
C SER A 8 -24.84 -31.08 -15.17
N LEU A 9 -23.72 -30.37 -15.00
CA LEU A 9 -23.44 -29.17 -15.79
C LEU A 9 -23.42 -29.60 -17.26
N THR A 10 -24.58 -29.56 -17.90
CA THR A 10 -24.71 -29.67 -19.34
C THR A 10 -23.89 -28.55 -19.93
N SER A 11 -22.69 -28.91 -20.40
CA SER A 11 -22.08 -28.45 -21.64
C SER A 11 -22.77 -27.20 -22.20
N HIS A 12 -22.32 -26.02 -21.76
CA HIS A 12 -22.40 -24.86 -22.62
C HIS A 12 -21.58 -25.24 -23.86
N SER A 13 -22.28 -25.54 -24.94
CA SER A 13 -21.73 -25.56 -26.28
C SER A 13 -21.11 -24.19 -26.49
N ILE A 14 -19.80 -24.08 -26.32
CA ILE A 14 -19.03 -22.95 -26.82
C ILE A 14 -19.03 -23.20 -28.32
N ASP A 15 -19.80 -22.38 -29.04
CA ASP A 15 -19.95 -22.44 -30.49
C ASP A 15 -18.63 -22.77 -31.18
N GLU A 16 -18.63 -23.84 -31.98
CA GLU A 16 -17.56 -24.25 -32.88
C GLU A 16 -17.44 -23.27 -34.07
N ASP A 17 -17.22 -21.99 -33.78
CA ASP A 17 -16.77 -21.00 -34.75
C ASP A 17 -15.98 -19.89 -34.06
N ARG A 18 -15.12 -20.29 -33.12
CA ARG A 18 -14.19 -19.36 -32.48
C ARG A 18 -12.88 -19.40 -33.23
N ASP A 19 -12.67 -18.41 -34.09
CA ASP A 19 -11.40 -18.21 -34.80
C ASP A 19 -10.23 -18.36 -33.82
N PRO A 20 -9.25 -19.25 -34.10
CA PRO A 20 -8.07 -19.38 -33.26
C PRO A 20 -7.35 -18.02 -33.26
N LEU A 21 -7.36 -17.36 -32.10
CA LEU A 21 -6.72 -16.05 -31.95
C LEU A 21 -5.25 -16.16 -32.31
N SER A 22 -4.85 -15.53 -33.42
CA SER A 22 -3.45 -15.45 -33.82
C SER A 22 -2.62 -14.72 -32.75
N ASP A 23 -1.32 -14.97 -32.71
CA ASP A 23 -0.39 -14.29 -31.79
C ASP A 23 -0.48 -12.75 -31.93
N THR A 24 -0.71 -12.26 -33.15
CA THR A 24 -0.98 -10.83 -33.40
C THR A 24 -2.33 -10.37 -32.83
N GLY A 25 -3.32 -11.26 -32.75
CA GLY A 25 -4.60 -11.04 -32.09
C GLY A 25 -4.45 -10.98 -30.57
N VAL A 26 -3.66 -11.87 -29.97
CA VAL A 26 -3.37 -11.86 -28.53
C VAL A 26 -2.67 -10.55 -28.13
N MET A 27 -1.67 -10.11 -28.91
CA MET A 27 -0.96 -8.86 -28.66
C MET A 27 -1.85 -7.61 -28.85
N ARG A 28 -2.87 -7.66 -29.72
CA ARG A 28 -3.90 -6.61 -29.83
C ARG A 28 -4.87 -6.60 -28.64
N ILE A 29 -5.23 -7.77 -28.12
CA ILE A 29 -6.19 -7.92 -27.01
C ILE A 29 -5.54 -7.50 -25.69
N LEU A 30 -4.30 -7.93 -25.46
CA LEU A 30 -3.55 -7.62 -24.23
C LEU A 30 -2.80 -6.27 -24.32
N GLY A 31 -2.62 -5.74 -25.53
CA GLY A 31 -1.97 -4.46 -25.79
C GLY A 31 -0.46 -4.48 -25.56
N VAL A 32 0.17 -3.33 -25.79
CA VAL A 32 1.55 -3.07 -25.38
C VAL A 32 1.52 -2.71 -23.90
N GLN A 33 2.13 -3.54 -23.06
CA GLN A 33 2.26 -3.26 -21.64
C GLN A 33 3.38 -2.22 -21.47
N ASP A 34 3.05 -1.02 -21.00
CA ASP A 34 4.05 0.00 -20.71
C ASP A 34 5.08 -0.55 -19.71
N ALA A 35 6.36 -0.30 -20.00
CA ALA A 35 7.44 -0.69 -19.10
C ALA A 35 7.23 -0.01 -17.74
N LEU A 36 7.29 -0.78 -16.66
CA LEU A 36 7.16 -0.24 -15.30
C LEU A 36 8.22 0.85 -15.09
N PRO A 37 7.87 1.97 -14.43
CA PRO A 37 8.83 3.03 -14.14
C PRO A 37 9.97 2.48 -13.28
N PRO A 38 11.18 3.05 -13.39
CA PRO A 38 12.32 2.63 -12.58
C PRO A 38 11.98 2.77 -11.08
N PRO A 39 12.52 1.88 -10.22
CA PRO A 39 12.24 1.92 -8.79
C PRO A 39 12.66 3.27 -8.21
N THR A 40 11.75 3.91 -7.48
CA THR A 40 12.00 5.20 -6.84
C THR A 40 13.16 5.04 -5.85
N THR A 41 14.19 5.87 -5.99
CA THR A 41 15.32 5.92 -5.05
C THR A 41 14.78 6.30 -3.67
N VAL A 42 14.91 5.39 -2.70
CA VAL A 42 14.46 5.62 -1.32
C VAL A 42 15.41 6.64 -0.68
N GLU A 43 14.95 7.86 -0.46
CA GLU A 43 15.73 8.85 0.28
C GLU A 43 15.97 8.38 1.72
N PRO A 44 17.15 8.67 2.30
CA PRO A 44 17.46 8.29 3.67
C PRO A 44 16.46 8.91 4.64
N GLU A 45 15.86 8.07 5.49
CA GLU A 45 14.89 8.51 6.47
C GLU A 45 15.59 9.42 7.51
N LYS A 46 15.12 10.66 7.61
CA LYS A 46 15.59 11.61 8.62
C LYS A 46 15.22 11.07 10.02
N THR A 47 16.17 11.11 10.95
CA THR A 47 15.98 10.72 12.36
C THR A 47 16.15 11.92 13.30
N ARG A 48 15.57 11.84 14.50
CA ARG A 48 15.69 12.84 15.56
C ARG A 48 15.72 12.17 16.93
N CYS A 49 16.28 12.84 17.95
CA CYS A 49 16.27 12.32 19.32
C CYS A 49 14.92 12.58 20.02
N CYS A 50 14.49 11.64 20.84
CA CYS A 50 13.35 11.80 21.75
C CYS A 50 13.72 12.74 22.91
N PRO A 51 12.93 13.79 23.21
CA PRO A 51 13.27 14.76 24.27
C PRO A 51 13.18 14.19 25.69
N ARG A 52 12.54 13.02 25.87
CA ARG A 52 12.34 12.41 27.19
C ARG A 52 13.36 11.35 27.54
N CYS A 53 13.83 10.59 26.55
CA CYS A 53 14.68 9.42 26.77
C CYS A 53 15.89 9.34 25.84
N ASP A 54 16.15 10.38 25.03
CA ASP A 54 17.29 10.55 24.13
C ASP A 54 17.50 9.44 23.07
N VAL A 55 16.54 8.55 22.91
CA VAL A 55 16.57 7.50 21.88
C VAL A 55 16.33 8.10 20.50
N ASN A 56 17.09 7.65 19.51
CA ASN A 56 16.94 8.09 18.13
C ASN A 56 15.68 7.46 17.51
N ILE A 57 14.79 8.30 16.99
CA ILE A 57 13.48 7.93 16.43
C ILE A 57 13.33 8.50 15.01
N SER A 58 12.46 7.89 14.20
CA SER A 58 12.12 8.44 12.87
C SER A 58 11.51 9.83 12.99
N ALA A 59 11.91 10.76 12.12
CA ALA A 59 11.34 12.12 12.10
C ALA A 59 9.84 12.14 11.75
N LYS A 60 9.28 11.05 11.24
CA LYS A 60 7.82 10.93 11.01
C LYS A 60 7.06 10.33 12.19
N ALA A 61 7.75 9.83 13.23
CA ALA A 61 7.09 9.25 14.39
C ALA A 61 6.41 10.33 15.24
N ASN A 62 5.16 10.07 15.64
CA ASN A 62 4.41 10.92 16.58
C ASN A 62 4.56 10.47 18.03
N VAL A 63 4.93 9.21 18.25
CA VAL A 63 5.09 8.60 19.57
C VAL A 63 6.41 7.87 19.62
N CYS A 64 7.19 8.08 20.68
CA CYS A 64 8.41 7.32 20.92
C CYS A 64 8.05 5.89 21.32
N GLN A 65 8.54 4.88 20.59
CA GLN A 65 8.26 3.48 20.92
C GLN A 65 8.97 2.99 22.20
N HIS A 66 10.00 3.71 22.65
CA HIS A 66 10.74 3.35 23.86
C HIS A 66 10.04 3.80 25.14
N CYS A 67 9.72 5.09 25.26
CA CYS A 67 9.13 5.67 26.48
C CYS A 67 7.65 6.07 26.33
N GLN A 68 7.03 5.78 25.19
CA GLN A 68 5.61 6.05 24.88
C GLN A 68 5.18 7.52 25.02
N CYS A 69 6.13 8.47 24.97
CA CYS A 69 5.80 9.89 24.99
C CYS A 69 5.40 10.39 23.59
N TYR A 70 4.46 11.34 23.55
CA TYR A 70 4.12 12.05 22.33
C TYR A 70 5.27 13.02 21.98
N VAL A 71 5.74 12.93 20.74
CA VAL A 71 6.87 13.67 20.18
C VAL A 71 6.51 14.34 18.85
N GLY A 72 5.26 14.22 18.42
CA GLY A 72 4.76 14.83 17.19
C GLY A 72 4.70 16.35 17.30
N GLY A 73 4.82 17.03 16.16
CA GLY A 73 4.57 18.46 16.09
C GLY A 73 3.09 18.75 16.33
N ILE A 74 2.79 19.73 17.18
CA ILE A 74 1.42 20.19 17.40
C ILE A 74 0.88 20.77 16.07
N PRO A 75 -0.28 20.32 15.58
CA PRO A 75 -0.88 20.87 14.36
C PRO A 75 -1.28 22.34 14.55
N ASP A 76 -1.31 23.10 13.46
CA ASP A 76 -1.41 24.57 13.52
C ASP A 76 -2.70 25.08 14.17
N PHE A 77 -3.81 24.36 14.03
CA PHE A 77 -5.07 24.73 14.68
C PHE A 77 -4.98 24.66 16.22
N LEU A 78 -4.21 23.73 16.79
CA LEU A 78 -4.00 23.66 18.24
C LEU A 78 -3.06 24.77 18.73
N LYS A 79 -2.13 25.23 17.88
CA LYS A 79 -1.30 26.40 18.19
C LYS A 79 -2.14 27.66 18.31
N GLN A 80 -3.16 27.83 17.47
CA GLN A 80 -4.09 28.97 17.53
C GLN A 80 -4.92 29.00 18.83
N LEU A 81 -5.15 27.83 19.43
CA LEU A 81 -5.82 27.70 20.73
C LEU A 81 -4.89 27.90 21.93
N GLY A 82 -3.63 28.31 21.71
CA GLY A 82 -2.67 28.61 22.77
C GLY A 82 -2.02 27.38 23.41
N LEU A 83 -2.23 26.19 22.86
CA LEU A 83 -1.69 24.94 23.39
C LEU A 83 -0.27 24.62 22.88
N GLY A 84 0.35 25.53 22.12
CA GLY A 84 1.66 25.37 21.49
C GLY A 84 2.86 25.66 22.40
N GLY A 85 2.77 25.39 23.69
CA GLY A 85 3.85 25.61 24.65
C GLY A 85 4.96 24.56 24.49
N VAL A 86 6.14 25.02 24.05
CA VAL A 86 7.38 24.25 24.03
C VAL A 86 7.67 23.66 25.42
N VAL A 87 7.62 22.34 25.55
CA VAL A 87 8.33 21.65 26.62
C VAL A 87 9.76 21.46 26.14
N ALA A 88 10.63 22.34 26.66
CA ALA A 88 12.08 22.23 26.56
C ALA A 88 12.57 21.00 27.34
#